data_AF-A0A3N5VLV2-F1
#
_entry.id   AF-A0A3N5VLV2-F1
#
_cell.length_a   1.000
_cell.length_b   1.000
_cell.length_c   1.000
_cell.angle_alpha   90.00
_cell.angle_beta   90.00
_cell.angle_gamma   90.00
#
_symmetry.space_group_name_H-M   'P 1'
#
loop_
_entity.id
_entity.type
_entity.pdbx_description
1 polymer ?
#
loop_
_entity_poly.entity_id
_entity_poly.type
_entity_poly.pdbx_seq_one_letter_code
_entity_poly.pdbx_strand_id
1 'polypeptide(L)'
;MNKKPPLDLSKKHIFLALDDHTDYMWTADEDTYRQAFLEMLDYYIEKAAETAGEPSEFQSRFNTDGTLWVWEYEKNRSPEQFARLVEAIRSGHISVPLNPIIVTYGGAPLEAILRGMFYAGKLERRHELRFSLALAMENQTMPYVLGMVWAGSGAK
;
A
#
# COMPACT_ATOMS: atom_id res chain seq x y z
N MET A 1 -0.10 -15.50 -15.18
CA MET A 1 0.89 -15.07 -14.17
C MET A 1 2.28 -15.50 -14.64
N ASN A 2 3.10 -14.57 -15.14
CA ASN A 2 4.52 -14.85 -15.31
C ASN A 2 5.13 -14.94 -13.89
N LYS A 3 5.35 -16.16 -13.41
CA LYS A 3 6.03 -16.36 -12.11
C LYS A 3 7.41 -15.75 -12.23
N LYS A 4 7.73 -14.79 -11.35
CA LYS A 4 9.06 -14.21 -11.24
C LYS A 4 10.06 -15.37 -11.08
N PRO A 5 11.14 -15.44 -11.88
CA PRO A 5 12.12 -16.50 -11.73
C PRO A 5 12.67 -16.48 -10.29
N PRO A 6 12.95 -17.66 -9.70
CA PRO A 6 13.50 -17.72 -8.35
C PRO A 6 14.83 -16.96 -8.29
N LEU A 7 15.06 -16.28 -7.17
CA LEU A 7 16.29 -15.53 -6.95
C LEU A 7 17.49 -16.49 -6.87
N ASP A 8 18.58 -16.13 -7.54
CA ASP A 8 19.86 -16.82 -7.43
C ASP A 8 20.53 -16.47 -6.09
N LEU A 9 20.32 -17.30 -5.08
CA LEU A 9 20.84 -17.07 -3.72
C LEU A 9 22.37 -17.09 -3.61
N SER A 10 23.10 -17.42 -4.68
CA SER A 10 24.58 -17.30 -4.70
C SER A 10 25.05 -15.85 -4.89
N LYS A 11 24.16 -14.96 -5.33
CA LYS A 11 24.45 -13.54 -5.57
C LYS A 11 23.87 -12.67 -4.45
N LYS A 12 24.46 -11.48 -4.28
CA LYS A 12 23.86 -10.42 -3.47
C LYS A 12 22.70 -9.80 -4.25
N HIS A 13 21.59 -9.57 -3.57
CA HIS A 13 20.40 -8.92 -4.13
C HIS A 13 20.16 -7.61 -3.40
N ILE A 14 19.85 -6.57 -4.17
CA ILE A 14 19.42 -5.27 -3.64
C ILE A 14 17.97 -5.10 -4.07
N PHE A 15 17.09 -4.87 -3.11
CA PHE A 15 15.69 -4.58 -3.35
C PHE A 15 15.48 -3.08 -3.19
N LEU A 16 14.95 -2.44 -4.23
CA LEU A 16 14.52 -1.06 -4.19
C LEU A 16 13.01 -1.05 -4.00
N ALA A 17 12.57 -0.44 -2.91
CA ALA A 17 11.17 -0.24 -2.58
C ALA A 17 10.93 1.27 -2.63
N LEU A 18 10.32 1.74 -3.71
CA LEU A 18 9.86 3.13 -3.78
C LEU A 18 8.56 3.22 -2.99
N ASP A 19 8.51 4.14 -2.05
CA ASP A 19 7.34 4.39 -1.21
C ASP A 19 7.16 5.89 -0.96
N ASP A 20 6.00 6.24 -0.44
CA ASP A 20 5.72 7.53 0.18
C ASP A 20 5.33 7.30 1.63
N HIS A 21 5.84 8.17 2.51
CA HIS A 21 5.36 8.29 3.87
C HIS A 21 4.48 9.53 4.01
N THR A 22 3.23 9.31 4.41
CA THR A 22 2.24 10.39 4.52
C THR A 22 2.07 10.84 5.97
N ASP A 23 2.71 11.94 6.34
CA ASP A 23 2.38 12.71 7.54
C ASP A 23 1.04 13.43 7.38
N TYR A 24 -0.06 12.67 7.48
CA TYR A 24 -1.38 13.16 7.09
C TYR A 24 -1.80 14.40 7.89
N MET A 25 -2.05 15.50 7.17
CA MET A 25 -2.37 16.83 7.70
C MET A 25 -1.24 17.53 8.50
N TRP A 26 0.03 17.18 8.26
CA TRP A 26 1.16 17.86 8.90
C TRP A 26 1.50 19.22 8.27
N THR A 27 1.72 19.26 6.95
CA THR A 27 2.08 20.51 6.24
C THR A 27 0.98 21.04 5.32
N ALA A 28 -0.05 20.24 5.03
CA ALA A 28 -1.14 20.58 4.14
C ALA A 28 -2.49 20.11 4.69
N ASP A 29 -3.58 20.47 4.03
CA ASP A 29 -4.93 20.00 4.37
C ASP A 29 -5.27 18.66 3.68
N GLU A 30 -6.41 18.09 4.08
CA GLU A 30 -6.92 16.82 3.53
C GLU A 30 -7.11 16.88 2.01
N ASP A 31 -7.62 18.00 1.47
CA ASP A 31 -7.86 18.12 0.03
C ASP A 31 -6.54 18.09 -0.76
N THR A 32 -5.49 18.73 -0.25
CA THR A 32 -4.15 18.72 -0.84
C THR A 32 -3.54 17.31 -0.78
N TYR A 33 -3.61 16.63 0.36
CA TYR A 33 -3.10 15.25 0.47
C TYR A 33 -3.87 14.29 -0.43
N ARG A 34 -5.20 14.41 -0.49
CA ARG A 34 -6.04 13.63 -1.40
C ARG A 34 -5.55 13.81 -2.84
N GLN A 35 -5.36 15.04 -3.30
CA GLN A 35 -4.88 15.28 -4.65
C GLN A 35 -3.51 14.63 -4.90
N ALA A 36 -2.58 14.71 -3.94
CA ALA A 36 -1.29 14.05 -4.03
C ALA A 36 -1.39 12.52 -4.16
N PHE A 37 -2.27 11.86 -3.37
CA PHE A 37 -2.49 10.41 -3.49
C PHE A 37 -2.98 10.04 -4.88
N LEU A 38 -3.93 10.80 -5.40
CA LEU A 38 -4.57 10.54 -6.68
C LEU A 38 -3.59 10.70 -7.84
N GLU A 39 -2.83 11.80 -7.86
CA GLU A 39 -1.83 12.08 -8.89
C GLU A 39 -0.69 11.07 -8.88
N MET A 40 -0.20 10.70 -7.69
CA MET A 40 0.90 9.75 -7.56
C MET A 40 0.49 8.33 -7.96
N LEU A 41 -0.73 7.90 -7.60
CA LEU A 41 -1.26 6.62 -8.06
C LEU A 41 -1.46 6.59 -9.58
N ASP A 42 -2.04 7.65 -10.16
CA ASP A 42 -2.20 7.75 -11.62
C ASP A 42 -0.82 7.64 -12.31
N TYR A 43 0.18 8.38 -11.83
CA TYR A 43 1.55 8.33 -12.33
C TYR A 43 2.15 6.91 -12.28
N TYR A 44 2.10 6.23 -11.13
CA TYR A 44 2.73 4.91 -11.01
C TYR A 44 1.96 3.80 -11.74
N ILE A 45 0.63 3.92 -11.89
CA ILE A 45 -0.17 3.04 -12.73
C ILE A 45 0.24 3.18 -14.21
N GLU A 46 0.42 4.42 -14.68
CA GLU A 46 0.92 4.68 -16.04
C GLU A 46 2.36 4.19 -16.20
N LYS A 47 3.22 4.44 -15.21
CA LYS A 47 4.62 4.02 -15.25
C LYS A 47 4.79 2.50 -15.28
N ALA A 48 3.92 1.77 -14.57
CA ALA A 48 3.87 0.32 -14.64
C ALA A 48 3.50 -0.17 -16.05
N ALA A 49 2.57 0.50 -16.73
CA ALA A 49 2.20 0.17 -18.10
C ALA A 49 3.33 0.48 -19.10
N GLU A 50 4.00 1.64 -18.96
CA GLU A 50 5.15 2.03 -19.79
C GLU A 50 6.29 1.01 -19.72
N THR A 51 6.55 0.48 -18.52
CA THR A 51 7.67 -0.43 -18.27
C THR A 51 7.30 -1.90 -18.37
N ALA A 52 6.07 -2.26 -18.73
CA ALA A 52 5.58 -3.64 -18.72
C ALA A 52 6.37 -4.60 -19.63
N GLY A 53 7.02 -4.07 -20.67
CA GLY A 53 7.87 -4.83 -21.59
C GLY A 53 9.29 -5.10 -21.07
N GLU A 54 9.71 -4.42 -20.01
CA GLU A 54 11.05 -4.57 -19.43
C GLU A 54 11.18 -5.86 -18.61
N PRO A 55 12.41 -6.35 -18.37
CA PRO A 55 12.68 -7.37 -17.36
C PRO A 55 12.01 -7.03 -16.03
N SER A 56 11.54 -8.04 -15.30
CA SER A 56 10.70 -7.84 -14.10
C SER A 56 11.35 -6.94 -13.06
N GLU A 57 12.67 -7.01 -12.91
CA GLU A 57 13.50 -6.18 -12.03
C GLU A 57 13.56 -4.70 -12.41
N PHE A 58 13.23 -4.35 -13.65
CA PHE A 58 13.21 -2.97 -14.18
C PHE A 58 11.80 -2.41 -14.37
N GLN A 59 10.76 -3.22 -14.13
CA GLN A 59 9.38 -2.76 -14.10
C GLN A 59 9.13 -1.86 -12.88
N SER A 60 8.42 -0.76 -13.10
CA SER A 60 8.08 0.22 -12.07
C SER A 60 7.23 -0.39 -10.95
N ARG A 61 7.55 -0.08 -9.69
CA ARG A 61 6.78 -0.48 -8.51
C ARG A 61 6.73 0.64 -7.50
N PHE A 62 5.62 0.72 -6.79
CA PHE A 62 5.40 1.72 -5.75
C PHE A 62 4.62 1.13 -4.58
N ASN A 63 4.96 1.54 -3.37
CA ASN A 63 4.26 1.17 -2.16
C ASN A 63 3.55 2.40 -1.60
N THR A 64 2.24 2.29 -1.36
CA THR A 64 1.49 3.35 -0.68
C THR A 64 1.74 3.27 0.82
N ASP A 65 1.48 4.36 1.54
CA ASP A 65 1.57 4.39 3.01
C ASP A 65 0.51 3.49 3.69
N GLY A 66 -0.67 3.38 3.05
CA GLY A 66 -1.75 2.52 3.54
C GLY A 66 -3.02 2.58 2.69
N THR A 67 -4.10 1.95 3.18
CA THR A 67 -5.37 1.83 2.44
C THR A 67 -6.16 3.14 2.27
N LEU A 68 -5.80 4.23 2.97
CA LEU A 68 -6.43 5.55 2.75
C LEU A 68 -6.21 6.03 1.30
N TRP A 69 -5.05 5.74 0.73
CA TRP A 69 -4.73 6.05 -0.66
C TRP A 69 -5.73 5.40 -1.62
N VAL A 70 -6.04 4.12 -1.39
CA VAL A 70 -7.00 3.35 -2.20
C VAL A 70 -8.43 3.86 -1.97
N TRP A 71 -8.76 4.24 -0.73
CA TRP A 71 -10.07 4.77 -0.36
C TRP A 71 -10.36 6.09 -1.07
N GLU A 72 -9.41 7.01 -1.05
CA GLU A 72 -9.54 8.28 -1.76
C GLU A 72 -9.59 8.06 -3.27
N TYR A 73 -8.78 7.14 -3.81
CA TYR A 73 -8.82 6.81 -5.23
C TYR A 73 -10.19 6.26 -5.66
N GLU A 74 -10.73 5.28 -4.93
CA GLU A 74 -12.05 4.71 -5.23
C GLU A 74 -13.18 5.77 -5.25
N LYS A 75 -13.08 6.79 -4.38
CA LYS A 75 -14.09 7.84 -4.25
C LYS A 75 -13.99 8.95 -5.28
N ASN A 76 -12.80 9.19 -5.83
CA ASN A 76 -12.51 10.39 -6.62
C ASN A 76 -12.04 10.08 -8.06
N ARG A 77 -12.01 8.80 -8.45
CA ARG A 77 -11.69 8.34 -9.80
C ARG A 77 -12.82 7.48 -10.36
N SER A 78 -12.86 7.35 -11.69
CA SER A 78 -13.90 6.57 -12.34
C SER A 78 -13.80 5.07 -11.98
N PRO A 79 -14.89 4.29 -12.14
CA PRO A 79 -14.84 2.85 -11.93
C PRO A 79 -13.76 2.15 -12.77
N GLU A 80 -13.52 2.61 -14.01
CA GLU A 80 -12.50 2.07 -14.90
C GLU A 80 -11.09 2.36 -14.40
N GLN A 81 -10.85 3.58 -13.91
CA GLN A 81 -9.59 3.95 -13.28
C GLN A 81 -9.34 3.12 -12.01
N PHE A 82 -10.36 2.96 -11.16
CA PHE A 82 -10.24 2.13 -9.97
C PHE A 82 -9.98 0.66 -10.30
N ALA A 83 -10.58 0.12 -11.36
CA ALA A 83 -10.28 -1.23 -11.84
C ALA A 83 -8.81 -1.38 -12.26
N ARG A 84 -8.20 -0.35 -12.86
CA ARG A 84 -6.76 -0.34 -13.17
C ARG A 84 -5.90 -0.35 -11.91
N LEU A 85 -6.27 0.40 -10.87
CA LEU A 85 -5.58 0.35 -9.57
C LEU A 85 -5.67 -1.04 -8.95
N VAL A 86 -6.86 -1.66 -8.94
CA VAL A 86 -7.06 -3.03 -8.42
C VAL A 86 -6.16 -4.02 -9.14
N GLU A 87 -5.99 -3.90 -10.47
CA GLU A 87 -5.11 -4.79 -11.22
C GLU A 87 -3.62 -4.49 -11.02
N ALA A 88 -3.25 -3.22 -10.82
CA ALA A 88 -1.91 -2.84 -10.41
C ALA A 88 -1.54 -3.41 -9.03
N ILE A 89 -2.50 -3.47 -8.11
CA ILE A 89 -2.35 -4.15 -6.81
C ILE A 89 -2.21 -5.65 -7.00
N ARG A 90 -3.09 -6.27 -7.79
CA ARG A 90 -3.07 -7.73 -8.04
C ARG A 90 -1.76 -8.20 -8.65
N SER A 91 -1.21 -7.42 -9.57
CA SER A 91 0.04 -7.72 -10.26
C SER A 91 1.29 -7.38 -9.45
N GLY A 92 1.15 -6.72 -8.30
CA GLY A 92 2.25 -6.31 -7.43
C GLY A 92 3.06 -5.12 -7.97
N HIS A 93 2.48 -4.31 -8.85
CA HIS A 93 3.05 -3.03 -9.26
C HIS A 93 2.75 -1.92 -8.25
N ILE A 94 1.62 -2.04 -7.54
CA ILE A 94 1.28 -1.22 -6.38
C ILE A 94 1.17 -2.14 -5.16
N SER A 95 1.93 -1.88 -4.10
CA SER A 95 1.77 -2.56 -2.81
C SER A 95 1.02 -1.64 -1.84
N VAL A 96 0.12 -2.21 -1.03
CA VAL A 96 -0.70 -1.45 -0.10
C VAL A 96 -0.67 -2.14 1.27
N PRO A 97 -0.18 -1.48 2.33
CA PRO A 97 -0.33 -1.95 3.70
C PRO A 97 -1.80 -1.99 4.14
N LEU A 98 -2.14 -2.91 5.04
CA LEU A 98 -3.49 -3.08 5.58
C LEU A 98 -3.92 -1.97 6.56
N ASN A 99 -2.98 -1.27 7.19
CA ASN A 99 -3.27 -0.06 7.96
C ASN A 99 -3.71 1.09 7.02
N PRO A 100 -4.51 2.07 7.49
CA PRO A 100 -5.02 3.14 6.63
C PRO A 100 -3.92 4.11 6.19
N ILE A 101 -3.06 4.48 7.12
CA ILE A 101 -1.82 5.24 6.99
C ILE A 101 -0.96 4.85 8.21
N ILE A 102 0.23 5.40 8.35
CA ILE A 102 0.92 5.39 9.64
C ILE A 102 0.16 6.24 10.65
N VAL A 103 -0.15 5.64 11.79
CA VAL A 103 -0.72 6.34 12.93
C VAL A 103 0.22 6.25 14.11
N THR A 104 0.07 7.16 15.08
CA THR A 104 0.82 7.09 16.35
C THR A 104 0.31 5.92 17.20
N TYR A 105 0.83 4.71 16.94
CA TYR A 105 0.31 3.47 17.56
C TYR A 105 0.35 3.48 19.09
N GLY A 106 1.33 4.16 19.71
CA GLY A 106 1.41 4.33 21.16
C GLY A 106 0.29 5.20 21.76
N GLY A 107 -0.36 6.04 20.96
CA GLY A 107 -1.47 6.91 21.37
C GLY A 107 -2.84 6.44 20.87
N ALA A 108 -2.91 5.37 20.09
CA ALA A 108 -4.15 4.86 19.52
C ALA A 108 -4.73 3.71 20.36
N PRO A 109 -6.05 3.69 20.64
CA PRO A 109 -6.68 2.53 21.26
C PRO A 109 -6.66 1.33 20.30
N LEU A 110 -6.60 0.12 20.84
CA LEU A 110 -6.61 -1.13 20.06
C LEU A 110 -7.77 -1.18 19.05
N GLU A 111 -8.96 -0.72 19.46
CA GLU A 111 -10.12 -0.69 18.59
C GLU A 111 -9.92 0.20 17.36
N ALA A 112 -9.24 1.35 17.49
CA ALA A 112 -8.95 2.22 16.35
C ALA A 112 -7.99 1.55 15.37
N ILE A 113 -6.97 0.85 15.88
CA ILE A 113 -6.03 0.08 15.06
C ILE A 113 -6.79 -1.00 14.28
N LEU A 114 -7.63 -1.79 14.97
CA LEU A 114 -8.44 -2.85 14.34
C LEU A 114 -9.40 -2.30 13.28
N ARG A 115 -10.13 -1.23 13.61
CA ARG A 115 -11.08 -0.60 12.68
C ARG A 115 -10.39 0.02 11.47
N GLY A 116 -9.17 0.53 11.63
CA GLY A 116 -8.37 1.05 10.52
C GLY A 116 -8.14 0.02 9.41
N MET A 117 -8.13 -1.27 9.74
CA MET A 117 -7.91 -2.36 8.78
C MET A 117 -9.20 -2.88 8.13
N PHE A 118 -10.39 -2.38 8.53
CA PHE A 118 -11.66 -2.88 8.01
C PHE A 118 -11.85 -2.60 6.52
N TYR A 119 -11.32 -1.48 6.02
CA TYR A 119 -11.41 -1.17 4.61
C TYR A 119 -10.57 -2.14 3.76
N ALA A 120 -9.35 -2.47 4.19
CA ALA A 120 -8.54 -3.53 3.57
C ALA A 120 -9.35 -4.83 3.45
N GLY A 121 -9.96 -5.30 4.54
CA GLY A 121 -10.78 -6.51 4.53
C GLY A 121 -12.02 -6.43 3.62
N LYS A 122 -12.62 -5.24 3.46
CA LYS A 122 -13.71 -5.03 2.47
C LYS A 122 -13.19 -5.15 1.04
N LEU A 123 -12.02 -4.58 0.74
CA LEU A 123 -11.38 -4.69 -0.56
C LEU A 123 -11.02 -6.13 -0.91
N GLU A 124 -10.44 -6.88 0.04
CA GLU A 124 -10.13 -8.30 -0.16
C GLU A 124 -11.35 -9.10 -0.61
N ARG A 125 -12.50 -8.91 0.05
CA ARG A 125 -13.75 -9.61 -0.28
C ARG A 125 -14.37 -9.17 -1.60
N ARG A 126 -14.31 -7.87 -1.93
CA ARG A 126 -14.94 -7.34 -3.16
C ARG A 126 -14.12 -7.65 -4.41
N HIS A 127 -12.80 -7.73 -4.29
CA HIS A 127 -11.89 -7.79 -5.43
C HIS A 127 -10.99 -9.03 -5.42
N GLU A 128 -11.19 -9.98 -4.52
CA GLU A 128 -10.35 -11.19 -4.40
C GLU A 128 -8.85 -10.83 -4.33
N LEU A 129 -8.55 -9.85 -3.48
CA LEU A 129 -7.20 -9.40 -3.16
C LEU A 129 -6.75 -9.97 -1.82
N ARG A 130 -5.45 -9.89 -1.55
CA ARG A 130 -4.88 -10.18 -0.23
C ARG A 130 -3.89 -9.09 0.15
N PHE A 131 -4.11 -8.44 1.29
CA PHE A 131 -3.15 -7.51 1.88
C PHE A 131 -2.44 -8.20 3.03
N SER A 132 -1.13 -8.40 2.90
CA SER A 132 -0.31 -9.10 3.89
C SER A 132 0.78 -8.23 4.50
N LEU A 133 0.87 -6.95 4.10
CA LEU A 133 1.85 -6.01 4.62
C LEU A 133 1.19 -5.13 5.69
N ALA A 134 1.88 -4.90 6.78
CA ALA A 134 1.56 -3.83 7.73
C ALA A 134 2.81 -2.96 7.89
N LEU A 135 2.61 -1.66 8.09
CA LEU A 135 3.70 -0.70 8.14
C LEU A 135 3.69 0.03 9.48
N ALA A 136 4.85 0.09 10.14
CA ALA A 136 5.19 1.09 11.13
C ALA A 136 6.43 1.82 10.62
N MET A 137 6.30 3.11 10.39
CA MET A 137 7.37 4.00 9.95
C MET A 137 7.26 5.28 10.77
N GLU A 138 8.38 5.95 11.06
CA GLU A 138 8.43 7.22 11.81
C GLU A 138 7.79 7.22 13.21
N ASN A 139 7.36 6.08 13.72
CA ASN A 139 6.85 5.96 15.08
C ASN A 139 8.02 5.96 16.09
N GLN A 140 8.01 6.89 17.03
CA GLN A 140 9.00 6.96 18.10
C GLN A 140 9.07 5.67 18.95
N THR A 141 7.94 4.98 19.12
CA THR A 141 7.84 3.71 19.85
C THR A 141 6.84 2.77 19.18
N MET A 142 7.03 1.47 19.35
CA MET A 142 6.09 0.43 18.92
C MET A 142 5.49 -0.27 20.14
N PRO A 143 4.15 -0.35 20.26
CA PRO A 143 3.51 -1.18 21.27
C PRO A 143 3.89 -2.65 21.12
N TYR A 144 4.21 -3.34 22.23
CA TYR A 144 4.65 -4.75 22.22
C TYR A 144 3.70 -5.71 21.49
N VAL A 145 2.40 -5.42 21.50
CA VAL A 145 1.37 -6.29 20.91
C VAL A 145 1.05 -5.96 19.46
N LEU A 146 1.62 -4.89 18.88
CA LEU A 146 1.24 -4.40 17.54
C LEU A 146 1.43 -5.47 16.46
N GLY A 147 2.57 -6.16 16.47
CA GLY A 147 2.84 -7.25 15.53
C GLY A 147 1.83 -8.41 15.64
N MET A 148 1.37 -8.74 16.86
CA MET A 148 0.34 -9.76 17.06
C MET A 148 -1.03 -9.34 16.52
N VAL A 149 -1.38 -8.05 16.70
CA VAL A 149 -2.63 -7.49 16.16
C VAL A 149 -2.63 -7.54 14.64
N TRP A 150 -1.52 -7.16 13.99
CA TRP A 150 -1.38 -7.24 12.54
C TRP A 150 -1.39 -8.67 12.03
N ALA A 151 -0.65 -9.58 12.67
CA ALA A 151 -0.66 -11.00 12.29
C ALA A 151 -2.07 -11.60 12.39
N GLY A 152 -2.81 -11.30 13.46
CA GLY A 152 -4.21 -11.70 13.63
C GLY A 152 -5.16 -11.08 12.60
N SER A 153 -4.77 -9.97 11.98
CA SER A 153 -5.52 -9.29 10.92
C SER A 153 -5.08 -9.71 9.51
N GLY A 154 -4.05 -10.55 9.39
CA GLY A 154 -3.62 -11.13 8.13
C GLY A 154 -2.23 -10.76 7.61
N ALA A 155 -1.51 -9.90 8.33
CA ALA A 155 -0.13 -9.51 8.01
C ALA A 155 0.85 -10.69 8.19
N LYS A 156 1.97 -10.69 7.46
CA LYS A 156 3.01 -11.74 7.51
C LYS A 156 4.41 -11.18 7.34
#